data_AF-C1GJE0-F1
#
_entry.id   AF-C1GJE0-F1
#
_cell.length_a   1.000
_cell.length_b   1.000
_cell.length_c   1.000
_cell.angle_alpha   90.00
_cell.angle_beta   90.00
_cell.angle_gamma   90.00
#
_symmetry.space_group_name_H-M   'P 1'
#
loop_
_entity.id
_entity.type
_entity.pdbx_description
1 polymer ?
#
loop_
_entity_poly.entity_id
_entity_poly.type
_entity_poly.pdbx_seq_one_letter_code
_entity_poly.pdbx_strand_id
1 'polypeptide(L)'
;MPSSCKDIRLALAQCLQQSDCILVQQKTPHECLRPPHLDELPVKCQQLRKGLGECKRGMVDMRKRFRGNQPIALGNEVDSKTGEVISNRKPVKQLYAGKPAFQSVKEINGDEVQMDPEKTRGL
;
A
#
# COMPACT_ATOMS: atom_id res chain seq x y z
N MET A 1 13.83 -13.79 -3.29
CA MET A 1 13.79 -12.54 -4.09
C MET A 1 12.44 -12.48 -4.80
N PRO A 2 11.57 -11.47 -4.56
CA PRO A 2 10.20 -11.48 -5.08
C PRO A 2 10.22 -11.00 -6.53
N SER A 3 10.66 -11.86 -7.45
CA SER A 3 10.98 -11.45 -8.83
C SER A 3 9.90 -11.76 -9.85
N SER A 4 8.70 -12.15 -9.43
CA SER A 4 7.60 -12.32 -10.37
C SER A 4 6.32 -11.91 -9.72
N CYS A 5 5.56 -11.04 -10.38
CA CYS A 5 4.22 -10.57 -10.00
C CYS A 5 3.15 -11.69 -9.89
N LYS A 6 3.57 -12.93 -9.59
CA LYS A 6 2.76 -14.14 -9.45
C LYS A 6 1.76 -13.98 -8.32
N ASP A 7 2.18 -13.53 -7.14
CA ASP A 7 1.29 -13.42 -5.98
C ASP A 7 0.12 -12.46 -6.26
N ILE A 8 0.41 -11.32 -6.90
CA ILE A 8 -0.60 -10.34 -7.31
C ILE A 8 -1.50 -10.90 -8.39
N ARG A 9 -0.93 -11.66 -9.33
CA ARG A 9 -1.70 -12.31 -10.40
C ARG A 9 -2.65 -13.35 -9.83
N LEU A 10 -2.21 -14.12 -8.83
CA LEU A 10 -3.04 -15.09 -8.11
C LEU A 10 -4.13 -14.40 -7.31
N ALA A 11 -3.79 -13.35 -6.56
CA ALA A 11 -4.78 -12.55 -5.83
C ALA A 11 -5.82 -11.91 -6.76
N LEU A 12 -5.39 -11.40 -7.93
CA LEU A 12 -6.30 -10.85 -8.94
C LEU A 12 -7.20 -11.94 -9.51
N ALA A 13 -6.66 -13.12 -9.83
CA ALA A 13 -7.46 -14.24 -10.33
C ALA A 13 -8.53 -14.68 -9.31
N GLN A 14 -8.17 -14.77 -8.02
CA GLN A 14 -9.12 -15.05 -6.94
C GLN A 14 -10.19 -13.96 -6.83
N CYS A 15 -9.80 -12.69 -6.94
CA CYS A 15 -10.73 -11.57 -6.91
C CYS A 15 -11.74 -11.62 -8.06
N LEU A 16 -11.29 -11.97 -9.28
CA LEU A 16 -12.16 -12.11 -10.44
C LEU A 16 -13.10 -13.30 -10.33
N GLN A 17 -12.67 -14.42 -9.74
CA GLN A 17 -13.53 -15.59 -9.51
C GLN A 17 -14.71 -15.29 -8.58
N GLN A 18 -14.56 -14.30 -7.70
CA GLN A 18 -15.60 -13.87 -6.76
C GLN A 18 -16.46 -12.71 -7.31
N SER A 19 -16.12 -12.14 -8.47
CA SER A 19 -16.81 -10.96 -8.99
C SER A 19 -18.01 -11.30 -9.86
N ASP A 20 -19.01 -10.42 -9.83
CA ASP A 20 -20.26 -10.60 -10.57
C ASP A 20 -20.06 -10.62 -12.09
N CYS A 21 -18.98 -10.01 -12.61
CA CYS A 21 -18.66 -10.05 -14.03
C CYS A 21 -18.43 -11.49 -14.55
N ILE A 22 -17.86 -12.37 -13.72
CA ILE A 22 -17.68 -13.78 -14.09
C ILE A 22 -18.88 -14.61 -13.66
N LEU A 23 -19.39 -14.40 -12.44
CA LEU A 23 -20.46 -15.24 -11.89
C LEU A 23 -21.83 -14.97 -12.52
N VAL A 24 -22.17 -13.71 -12.77
CA VAL A 24 -23.48 -13.29 -13.29
C VAL A 24 -23.41 -13.10 -14.80
N GLN A 25 -22.44 -12.32 -15.29
CA GLN A 25 -22.36 -11.98 -16.71
C GLN A 25 -21.65 -13.05 -17.55
N GLN A 26 -21.01 -14.06 -16.91
CA GLN A 26 -20.27 -15.15 -17.56
C GLN A 26 -19.22 -14.69 -18.58
N LYS A 27 -18.60 -13.54 -18.33
CA LYS A 27 -17.57 -12.99 -19.22
C LYS A 27 -16.22 -13.58 -18.92
N THR A 28 -15.35 -13.52 -19.93
CA THR A 28 -13.97 -13.95 -19.71
C THR A 28 -13.25 -12.96 -18.78
N PRO A 29 -12.27 -13.42 -17.97
CA PRO A 29 -11.49 -12.54 -17.10
C PRO A 29 -10.86 -11.35 -17.85
N HIS A 30 -10.55 -11.53 -19.13
CA HIS A 30 -9.96 -10.51 -19.97
C HIS A 30 -10.96 -9.42 -20.38
N GLU A 31 -12.23 -9.77 -20.61
CA GLU A 31 -13.30 -8.83 -20.89
C GLU A 31 -13.67 -8.01 -19.65
N CYS A 32 -13.68 -8.63 -18.47
CA CYS A 32 -13.89 -7.94 -17.20
C CYS A 32 -12.80 -6.89 -16.90
N LEU A 33 -11.60 -7.04 -17.48
CA LEU A 33 -10.48 -6.11 -17.31
C LEU A 33 -10.46 -4.98 -18.36
N ARG A 34 -11.48 -4.87 -19.21
CA ARG A 34 -11.64 -3.83 -20.22
C ARG A 34 -12.83 -2.91 -19.89
N PRO A 35 -12.77 -1.62 -20.27
CA PRO A 35 -13.93 -0.73 -20.14
C PRO A 35 -15.09 -1.29 -20.99
N PRO A 36 -16.36 -1.21 -20.54
CA PRO A 36 -16.87 -0.50 -19.35
C PRO A 36 -16.90 -1.31 -18.03
N HIS A 37 -16.76 -2.63 -18.08
CA HIS A 37 -16.96 -3.54 -16.93
C HIS A 37 -15.94 -3.37 -15.79
N LEU A 38 -14.85 -2.65 -16.06
CA LEU A 38 -13.86 -2.29 -15.05
C LEU A 38 -14.43 -1.46 -13.91
N ASP A 39 -15.39 -0.58 -14.22
CA ASP A 39 -15.96 0.34 -13.25
C ASP A 39 -17.01 -0.36 -12.37
N GLU A 40 -17.63 -1.42 -12.90
CA GLU A 40 -18.55 -2.31 -12.18
C GLU A 40 -17.82 -3.27 -11.21
N LEU A 41 -16.52 -3.53 -11.45
CA LEU A 41 -15.74 -4.42 -10.59
C LEU A 41 -15.52 -3.82 -9.19
N PRO A 42 -15.48 -4.65 -8.14
CA PRO A 42 -15.22 -4.18 -6.79
C PRO A 42 -13.84 -3.51 -6.69
N VAL A 43 -13.76 -2.47 -5.84
CA VAL A 43 -12.58 -1.61 -5.64
C VAL A 43 -11.31 -2.44 -5.39
N LYS A 44 -11.44 -3.56 -4.67
CA LYS A 44 -10.33 -4.48 -4.38
C LYS A 44 -9.71 -5.06 -5.65
N CYS A 45 -10.51 -5.48 -6.63
CA CYS A 45 -10.00 -6.00 -7.90
C CYS A 45 -9.38 -4.88 -8.75
N GLN A 46 -9.94 -3.67 -8.70
CA GLN A 46 -9.37 -2.51 -9.39
C GLN A 46 -7.99 -2.15 -8.83
N GLN A 47 -7.81 -2.19 -7.51
CA GLN A 47 -6.52 -1.99 -6.85
C GLN A 47 -5.50 -3.07 -7.25
N LEU A 48 -5.90 -4.34 -7.23
CA LEU A 48 -5.03 -5.45 -7.67
C LEU A 48 -4.58 -5.32 -9.13
N ARG A 49 -5.47 -4.83 -10.02
CA ARG A 49 -5.13 -4.53 -11.41
C ARG A 49 -4.08 -3.42 -11.52
N LYS A 50 -4.24 -2.32 -10.77
CA LYS A 50 -3.27 -1.22 -10.71
C LYS A 50 -1.92 -1.73 -10.20
N GLY A 51 -1.92 -2.46 -9.09
CA GLY A 51 -0.73 -3.07 -8.50
C GLY A 51 -0.01 -4.06 -9.44
N LEU A 52 -0.76 -4.85 -10.22
CA LEU A 52 -0.18 -5.72 -11.24
C LEU A 52 0.51 -4.91 -12.35
N GLY A 53 -0.10 -3.80 -12.79
CA GLY A 53 0.48 -2.89 -13.77
C GLY A 53 1.77 -2.24 -13.27
N GLU A 54 1.79 -1.75 -12.04
CA GLU A 54 2.97 -1.19 -11.39
C GLU A 54 4.06 -2.24 -11.18
N CYS A 55 3.69 -3.45 -10.78
CA CYS A 55 4.63 -4.54 -10.62
C CYS A 55 5.33 -4.88 -11.95
N LYS A 56 4.57 -5.02 -13.04
CA LYS A 56 5.13 -5.25 -14.38
C LYS A 56 6.02 -4.09 -14.84
N ARG A 57 5.59 -2.84 -14.61
CA ARG A 57 6.40 -1.64 -14.91
C ARG A 57 7.72 -1.66 -14.14
N GLY A 58 7.70 -2.04 -12.86
CA GLY A 58 8.90 -2.14 -12.03
C GLY A 58 9.89 -3.23 -12.46
N MET A 59 9.41 -4.32 -13.08
CA MET A 59 10.28 -5.34 -13.67
C MET A 59 11.00 -4.82 -14.93
N VAL A 60 10.34 -4.00 -15.73
CA VAL A 60 10.91 -3.45 -16.97
C VAL A 60 11.83 -2.26 -16.67
N ASP A 61 11.51 -1.44 -15.67
CA ASP A 61 12.26 -0.23 -15.31
C ASP A 61 13.65 -0.54 -14.72
N MET A 62 14.70 -0.16 -15.45
CA MET A 62 16.12 -0.36 -15.07
C MET A 62 16.46 0.26 -13.70
N ARG A 63 15.84 1.39 -13.34
CA ARG A 63 16.12 2.07 -12.05
C ARG A 63 15.60 1.26 -10.85
N LYS A 64 14.55 0.46 -11.04
CA LYS A 64 13.91 -0.36 -10.01
C LYS A 64 14.49 -1.77 -9.93
N ARG A 65 15.21 -2.24 -10.95
CA ARG A 65 15.92 -3.54 -10.94
C ARG A 65 16.98 -3.63 -9.85
N PHE A 66 17.70 -2.54 -9.58
CA PHE A 66 18.78 -2.52 -8.58
C PHE A 66 18.27 -2.40 -7.13
N ARG A 67 17.18 -1.65 -6.92
CA ARG A 67 16.62 -1.44 -5.57
C ARG A 67 15.59 -2.51 -5.18
N GLY A 68 15.21 -3.37 -6.12
CA GLY A 68 14.10 -4.31 -5.96
C GLY A 68 12.76 -3.63 -6.18
N ASN A 69 11.81 -4.37 -6.74
CA ASN A 69 10.43 -3.89 -6.85
C ASN A 69 9.85 -3.78 -5.43
N GLN A 70 9.23 -2.64 -5.10
CA GLN A 70 8.61 -2.47 -3.79
C GLN A 70 7.52 -3.54 -3.61
N PRO A 71 7.50 -4.26 -2.48
CA PRO A 71 6.40 -5.18 -2.20
C PRO A 71 5.12 -4.36 -2.09
N ILE A 72 4.03 -4.85 -2.68
CA ILE A 72 2.74 -4.14 -2.65
C ILE A 72 2.20 -3.96 -1.23
N ALA A 73 2.63 -4.81 -0.28
CA ALA A 73 2.34 -4.64 1.14
C ALA A 73 3.03 -3.40 1.78
N LEU A 74 3.99 -2.77 1.09
CA LEU A 74 4.59 -1.48 1.48
C LEU A 74 4.17 -0.34 0.54
N GLY A 75 3.31 -0.63 -0.44
CA GLY A 75 2.68 0.38 -1.28
C GLY A 75 1.65 1.13 -0.45
N ASN A 76 1.64 2.46 -0.58
CA ASN A 76 0.80 3.37 0.20
C ASN A 76 -0.60 2.80 0.41
N GLU A 77 -0.97 2.61 1.67
CA GLU A 77 -2.28 2.13 2.06
C GLU A 77 -3.21 3.34 2.01
N VAL A 78 -4.16 3.34 1.07
CA VAL A 78 -5.16 4.40 1.01
C VAL A 78 -6.24 4.06 2.02
N ASP A 79 -6.40 4.92 3.04
CA ASP A 79 -7.41 4.75 4.06
C ASP A 79 -8.80 4.76 3.41
N SER A 80 -9.54 3.66 3.57
CA SER A 80 -10.85 3.48 2.93
C SER A 80 -11.93 4.46 3.44
N LYS A 81 -11.63 5.25 4.47
CA LYS A 81 -12.54 6.23 5.08
C LYS A 81 -12.24 7.69 4.69
N THR A 82 -10.98 8.04 4.49
CA THR A 82 -10.53 9.43 4.25
C THR A 82 -9.96 9.65 2.85
N GLY A 83 -9.63 8.58 2.11
CA GLY A 83 -8.99 8.68 0.81
C GLY A 83 -7.56 9.18 0.86
N GLU A 84 -6.99 9.36 2.06
CA GLU A 84 -5.61 9.78 2.26
C GLU A 84 -4.64 8.62 2.02
N VAL A 85 -3.54 8.96 1.34
CA VAL A 85 -2.44 8.04 1.01
C VAL A 85 -1.60 7.88 2.28
N ILE A 86 -1.89 6.88 3.12
CA ILE A 86 -1.04 6.55 4.27
C ILE A 86 0.25 5.94 3.73
N SER A 87 1.30 6.76 3.68
CA SER A 87 2.63 6.22 3.51
C SER A 87 3.09 5.69 4.86
N ASN A 88 2.94 4.39 5.12
CA ASN A 88 3.62 3.70 6.22
C ASN A 88 5.13 3.62 5.92
N ARG A 89 5.76 4.78 5.71
CA ARG A 89 7.20 4.93 5.57
C ARG A 89 7.78 4.85 6.98
N LYS A 90 8.09 3.64 7.46
CA LYS A 90 9.06 3.53 8.55
C LYS A 90 10.29 4.32 8.11
N PRO A 91 10.75 5.33 8.87
CA PRO A 91 11.87 6.17 8.45
C PRO A 91 13.08 5.26 8.23
N VAL A 92 13.56 5.23 6.99
CA VAL A 92 14.72 4.42 6.61
C VAL A 92 15.90 4.96 7.40
N LYS A 93 16.39 4.20 8.39
CA LYS A 93 17.65 4.53 9.10
C LYS A 93 18.74 4.68 8.04
N GLN A 94 19.40 5.83 8.00
CA GLN A 94 20.53 6.03 7.12
C GLN A 94 21.63 5.03 7.48
N LEU A 95 22.10 4.27 6.48
CA LEU A 95 23.11 3.21 6.64
C LEU A 95 24.52 3.77 6.91
N TYR A 96 24.71 5.08 6.78
CA TYR A 96 25.94 5.77 7.10
C TYR A 96 25.64 6.87 8.12
N ALA A 97 26.60 7.15 8.99
CA ALA A 97 26.52 7.94 10.23
C ALA A 97 26.09 9.42 10.10
N GLY A 98 25.31 9.80 9.08
CA GLY A 98 24.64 11.08 8.97
C GLY A 98 23.41 11.13 9.87
N LYS A 99 23.34 12.15 10.73
CA LYS A 99 22.10 12.51 11.40
C LYS A 99 21.10 12.97 10.33
N PRO A 100 19.83 12.55 10.37
CA PRO A 100 18.84 12.99 9.40
C PRO A 100 18.64 14.51 9.50
N ALA A 101 18.40 15.17 8.36
CA ALA A 101 18.18 16.62 8.30
C ALA A 101 16.95 17.09 9.11
N PHE A 102 16.02 16.16 9.41
CA PHE A 102 14.84 16.42 10.22
C PHE A 102 14.65 15.30 11.24
N GLN A 103 14.41 15.69 12.49
CA GLN A 103 14.10 14.77 13.58
C GLN A 103 12.64 14.33 13.42
N SER A 104 12.38 13.02 13.32
CA SER A 104 11.01 12.51 13.28
C SER A 104 10.30 12.90 14.58
N VAL A 105 9.15 13.57 14.46
CA VAL A 105 8.28 13.91 15.59
C VAL A 105 7.92 12.61 16.30
N LYS A 106 8.18 12.55 17.61
CA LYS A 106 7.78 11.43 18.43
C LYS A 106 6.25 11.43 18.46
N GLU A 107 5.63 10.36 17.95
CA GLU A 107 4.19 10.19 18.08
C GLU A 107 3.88 10.09 19.57
N ILE A 108 3.27 11.15 20.11
CA ILE A 108 2.77 11.18 21.47
C ILE A 108 1.44 10.43 21.49
N ASN A 109 1.39 9.29 22.19
CA ASN A 109 0.11 8.73 22.60
C ASN A 109 -0.36 9.63 23.73
N GLY A 110 -1.51 10.28 23.58
CA GLY A 110 -1.99 11.41 24.39
C GLY A 110 -2.17 11.23 25.90
N ASP A 111 -1.46 10.28 26.53
CA ASP A 111 -1.50 9.96 27.96
C ASP A 111 -0.24 10.38 28.74
N GLU A 112 0.78 10.95 28.09
CA GLU A 112 2.08 11.21 28.74
C GLU A 112 2.23 12.59 29.41
N VAL A 113 1.16 13.38 29.50
CA VAL A 113 1.14 14.64 30.28
C VAL A 113 0.19 14.52 31.48
N GLN A 114 0.41 13.53 32.34
CA GLN A 114 -0.05 13.65 33.72
C GLN A 114 0.92 14.58 34.45
N MET A 115 0.49 15.80 34.74
CA MET A 115 1.24 16.69 35.62
C MET A 115 1.33 16.04 37.00
N ASP A 116 2.56 15.77 37.46
CA ASP A 116 2.81 15.32 38.83
C ASP A 116 2.29 16.39 39.81
N PRO A 117 1.33 16.07 40.70
CA PRO A 117 0.75 17.03 41.64
C PRO A 117 1.75 17.54 42.68
N GLU A 118 2.91 16.90 42.81
CA GLU A 118 3.98 17.32 43.73
C GLU A 118 4.76 18.54 43.20
N LYS A 119 4.76 18.80 41.88
CA LYS A 119 5.53 19.92 41.29
C LYS A 119 4.77 21.24 41.22
N THR A 120 3.50 21.26 41.66
CA THR A 120 2.63 22.46 41.68
C THR A 120 2.25 22.92 43.10
N ARG A 121 2.88 22.39 44.16
CA ARG A 121 2.56 22.79 45.54
C ARG A 121 3.79 23.08 46.40
N GLY A 122 4.25 24.35 46.35
CA GLY A 122 5.04 25.05 47.40
C GLY A 122 6.51 24.64 47.55
N LEU A 123 7.48 25.52 47.80
CA LEU A 123 7.49 26.94 48.20
C LEU A 123 8.23 27.83 47.18
#